data_AF-A0A7S4FNF4-F1
#
_entry.id   AF-A0A7S4FNF4-F1
#
_cell.length_a   1.000
_cell.length_b   1.000
_cell.length_c   1.000
_cell.angle_alpha   90.00
_cell.angle_beta   90.00
_cell.angle_gamma   90.00
#
_symmetry.space_group_name_H-M   'P 1'
#
loop_
_entity.id
_entity.type
_entity.pdbx_description
1 polymer ?
#
loop_
_entity_poly.entity_id
_entity_poly.type
_entity_poly.pdbx_seq_one_letter_code
_entity_poly.pdbx_strand_id
1 'polypeptide(L)'
;IFFRMFTGLVQAVGVAQYDATQWRLRVTCEGFFVDVALGDSIAINGACMTVVEFAADWAAFDVMEESRGKTNLKDQMREKPTKVNLEKSLKVGDKLGGHNVSGHIDGTTTILALGPKDDGSRDIWIDLSGFTPPHVIYKGSVGLDGCSLTVAEVAPDLSKFRVSLIPHTLAVTILGELWQPGYIVNVEFDHALRSGSGSPAVSKWVPPAPTTALAASSGPAAPASAAVRPHEHFMYQAIAAGEAGRYTAPPNPWVGAVVVKEGVVLGVGYHAKAGQPHAEPNAFADAVAKGATGEALEGSTIYVTLEPCSHYGRTPPCVMAILERKCAHVVVAVQDPDDRVAGRGIRQLRDAGVEVTVGVCAAAAAESLAPYLHHRRTQRPLVCLKAALSLDGAIACADGTSQWITGPEARRDAHALRAASQAILVGSGTALADSPRLNVRLEPECPVQPLRVLLDGRGQVTESPLLDTAIGSTLVFTTCAPASAMELWEKAGVEVKVVPAVDGSSKVPLETVLDELGRRGIMQVMVEGGGDVHHSFLSQGLVDRMQLYYGAMVLGEGSKKWPAGPLAATITEARALKLKGVRQLGNDVCMEYVLP
;
A
#
# COMPACT_ATOMS: atom_id res chain seq x y z
N ILE A 1 9.36 10.81 22.94
CA ILE A 1 8.86 11.98 22.19
C ILE A 1 7.37 11.74 21.99
N PHE A 2 6.51 12.40 22.79
CA PHE A 2 5.06 12.28 22.64
C PHE A 2 4.66 13.04 21.36
N PHE A 3 4.38 12.32 20.28
CA PHE A 3 3.76 12.92 19.10
C PHE A 3 2.31 13.26 19.46
N ARG A 4 1.97 14.55 19.55
CA ARG A 4 0.58 15.01 19.61
C ARG A 4 -0.05 14.66 18.26
N MET A 5 -1.10 13.85 18.28
CA MET A 5 -1.73 13.28 17.09
C MET A 5 -3.24 13.44 17.16
N PHE A 6 -3.86 13.76 16.03
CA PHE A 6 -5.30 13.84 15.83
C PHE A 6 -5.71 12.89 14.71
N THR A 7 -7.00 12.59 14.61
CA THR A 7 -7.56 11.68 13.60
C THR A 7 -8.40 12.39 12.55
N GLY A 8 -8.70 13.67 12.78
CA GLY A 8 -9.64 14.44 11.99
C GLY A 8 -11.09 13.96 12.14
N LEU A 9 -11.41 13.29 13.25
CA LEU A 9 -12.77 12.98 13.67
C LEU A 9 -13.25 14.07 14.62
N VAL A 10 -14.06 14.98 14.09
CA VAL A 10 -14.63 16.08 14.88
C VAL A 10 -15.51 15.51 16.00
N GLN A 11 -15.19 15.90 17.22
CA GLN A 11 -15.88 15.44 18.43
C GLN A 11 -16.98 16.41 18.86
N ALA A 12 -16.84 17.70 18.54
CA ALA A 12 -17.84 18.72 18.83
C ALA A 12 -17.72 19.93 17.90
N VAL A 13 -18.77 20.75 17.87
CA VAL A 13 -18.77 22.08 17.25
C VAL A 13 -18.93 23.13 18.33
N GLY A 14 -17.92 23.99 18.50
CA GLY A 14 -17.92 25.08 19.45
C GLY A 14 -18.07 26.45 18.78
N VAL A 15 -17.99 27.52 19.58
CA VAL A 15 -17.96 28.91 19.11
C VAL A 15 -16.65 29.55 19.56
N ALA A 16 -15.86 30.01 18.60
CA ALA A 16 -14.59 30.67 18.82
C ALA A 16 -14.71 32.19 18.66
N GLN A 17 -14.03 32.92 19.55
CA GLN A 17 -13.88 34.36 19.51
C GLN A 17 -12.40 34.70 19.67
N TYR A 18 -11.82 35.40 18.69
CA TYR A 18 -10.41 35.77 18.69
C TYR A 18 -10.23 37.21 19.20
N ASP A 19 -9.40 37.38 20.22
CA ASP A 19 -8.92 38.67 20.68
C ASP A 19 -7.57 38.97 20.01
N ALA A 20 -7.62 39.88 19.03
CA ALA A 20 -6.43 40.29 18.28
C ALA A 20 -5.44 41.13 19.11
N THR A 21 -5.86 41.72 20.23
CA THR A 21 -4.99 42.53 21.09
C THR A 21 -4.20 41.67 22.07
N GLN A 22 -4.81 40.58 22.55
CA GLN A 22 -4.20 39.64 23.50
C GLN A 22 -3.64 38.37 22.85
N TRP A 23 -3.82 38.21 21.54
CA TRP A 23 -3.44 37.03 20.76
C TRP A 23 -4.04 35.74 21.31
N ARG A 24 -5.28 35.86 21.79
CA ARG A 24 -5.96 34.83 22.54
C ARG A 24 -7.23 34.42 21.83
N LEU A 25 -7.37 33.13 21.58
CA LEU A 25 -8.59 32.53 21.07
C LEU A 25 -9.36 31.97 22.26
N ARG A 26 -10.62 32.37 22.44
CA ARG A 26 -11.52 31.75 23.40
C ARG A 26 -12.56 30.91 22.67
N VAL A 27 -12.73 29.67 23.08
CA VAL A 27 -13.72 28.75 22.51
C VAL A 27 -14.70 28.32 23.59
N THR A 28 -16.00 28.41 23.30
CA THR A 28 -17.05 27.88 24.15
C THR A 28 -17.67 26.63 23.50
N CYS A 29 -17.88 25.60 24.30
CA CYS A 29 -18.56 24.36 23.90
C CYS A 29 -19.00 23.63 25.17
N GLU A 30 -20.31 23.51 25.36
CA GLU A 30 -20.89 22.89 26.56
C GLU A 30 -20.41 21.45 26.74
N GLY A 31 -19.91 21.13 27.94
CA GLY A 31 -19.49 19.78 28.31
C GLY A 31 -18.24 19.25 27.58
N PHE A 32 -17.66 19.98 26.62
CA PHE A 32 -16.52 19.47 25.85
C PHE A 32 -15.21 19.54 26.63
N PHE A 33 -15.04 20.53 27.51
CA PHE A 33 -13.78 20.82 28.20
C PHE A 33 -13.71 20.24 29.63
N VAL A 34 -14.66 19.38 30.03
CA VAL A 34 -14.77 18.87 31.40
C VAL A 34 -13.60 18.01 31.88
N ASP A 35 -12.87 17.40 30.96
CA ASP A 35 -11.73 16.48 31.18
C ASP A 35 -10.43 16.99 30.54
N VAL A 36 -10.38 18.31 30.27
CA VAL A 36 -9.21 19.01 29.73
C VAL A 36 -8.35 19.54 30.87
N ALA A 37 -7.04 19.57 30.67
CA ALA A 37 -6.06 20.16 31.59
C ALA A 37 -5.24 21.28 30.92
N LEU A 38 -4.58 22.11 31.74
CA LEU A 38 -3.60 23.07 31.23
C LEU A 38 -2.48 22.35 30.48
N GLY A 39 -2.15 22.86 29.29
CA GLY A 39 -1.13 22.26 28.43
C GLY A 39 -1.63 21.18 27.47
N ASP A 40 -2.90 20.75 27.59
CA ASP A 40 -3.53 19.82 26.64
C ASP A 40 -3.62 20.44 25.24
N SER A 41 -3.67 19.58 24.23
CA SER A 41 -3.78 19.97 22.82
C SER A 41 -5.17 19.70 22.27
N ILE A 42 -5.75 20.73 21.67
CA ILE A 42 -7.06 20.66 21.02
C ILE A 42 -6.90 21.20 19.61
N ALA A 43 -7.33 20.43 18.62
CA ALA A 43 -7.44 20.88 17.25
C ALA A 43 -8.69 21.75 17.10
N ILE A 44 -8.51 22.98 16.62
CA ILE A 44 -9.58 23.94 16.36
C ILE A 44 -9.58 24.25 14.86
N ASN A 45 -10.62 23.81 14.15
CA ASN A 45 -10.61 23.73 12.68
C ASN A 45 -9.33 23.06 12.15
N GLY A 46 -8.90 22.00 12.82
CA GLY A 46 -7.68 21.25 12.52
C GLY A 46 -6.41 21.86 13.11
N ALA A 47 -6.34 23.15 13.44
CA ALA A 47 -5.11 23.73 13.97
C ALA A 47 -4.87 23.31 15.43
N CYS A 48 -3.73 22.67 15.72
CA CYS A 48 -3.36 22.24 17.06
C CYS A 48 -3.07 23.46 17.96
N MET A 49 -3.86 23.62 19.02
CA MET A 49 -3.74 24.71 19.98
C MET A 49 -3.56 24.17 21.40
N THR A 50 -2.75 24.87 22.19
CA THR A 50 -2.48 24.48 23.59
C THR A 50 -3.38 25.26 24.53
N VAL A 51 -4.05 24.54 25.44
CA VAL A 51 -4.95 25.12 26.44
C VAL A 51 -4.13 25.92 27.46
N VAL A 52 -4.46 27.20 27.62
CA VAL A 52 -3.79 28.11 28.59
C VAL A 52 -4.70 28.52 29.74
N GLU A 53 -6.01 28.51 29.56
CA GLU A 53 -7.03 28.71 30.59
C GLU A 53 -8.28 27.91 30.21
N PHE A 54 -9.04 27.40 31.18
CA PHE A 54 -10.28 26.69 30.87
C PHE A 54 -11.26 26.65 32.05
N ALA A 55 -12.52 26.35 31.72
CA ALA A 55 -13.57 25.88 32.61
C ALA A 55 -14.35 24.75 31.91
N ALA A 56 -15.39 24.22 32.53
CA ALA A 56 -16.18 23.10 31.97
C ALA A 56 -16.69 23.34 30.54
N ASP A 57 -17.10 24.57 30.23
CA ASP A 57 -17.77 24.92 28.97
C ASP A 57 -16.95 25.86 28.08
N TRP A 58 -15.72 26.19 28.46
CA TRP A 58 -14.87 27.04 27.63
C TRP A 58 -13.38 26.81 27.88
N ALA A 59 -12.56 27.04 26.86
CA ALA A 59 -11.10 27.10 26.98
C ALA A 59 -10.55 28.30 26.21
N ALA A 60 -9.40 28.81 26.65
CA ALA A 60 -8.62 29.80 25.94
C ALA A 60 -7.28 29.20 25.49
N PHE A 61 -6.79 29.74 24.38
CA PHE A 61 -5.61 29.28 23.67
C PHE A 61 -4.79 30.49 23.23
N ASP A 62 -3.49 30.43 23.39
CA ASP A 62 -2.61 31.43 22.77
C ASP A 62 -2.35 31.04 21.31
N VAL A 63 -2.50 32.00 20.41
CA VAL A 63 -2.33 31.79 18.96
C VAL A 63 -0.95 32.29 18.55
N MET A 64 -0.06 31.35 18.20
CA MET A 64 1.28 31.68 17.70
C MET A 64 1.21 32.40 16.34
N GLU A 65 2.21 33.24 16.07
CA GLU A 65 2.29 34.05 14.85
C GLU A 65 2.20 33.22 13.54
N GLU A 66 2.78 32.02 13.54
CA GLU A 66 2.73 31.11 12.40
C GLU A 66 1.31 30.55 12.16
N SER A 67 0.64 30.08 13.22
CA SER A 67 -0.75 29.62 13.15
C SER A 67 -1.68 30.73 12.67
N ARG A 68 -1.42 31.99 13.05
CA ARG A 68 -2.14 33.16 12.52
C ARG A 68 -1.95 33.32 11.01
N GLY A 69 -0.73 33.17 10.50
CA GLY A 69 -0.44 33.36 9.07
C GLY A 69 -1.06 32.28 8.17
N LYS A 70 -1.17 31.05 8.69
CA LYS A 70 -1.52 29.84 7.94
C LYS A 70 -2.97 29.38 8.04
N THR A 71 -3.74 29.88 9.01
CA THR A 71 -5.12 29.43 9.26
C THR A 71 -6.17 30.51 8.94
N ASN A 72 -7.44 30.10 8.89
CA ASN A 72 -8.62 30.95 8.71
C ASN A 72 -8.92 31.87 9.90
N LEU A 73 -8.13 31.77 10.99
CA LEU A 73 -8.21 32.67 12.14
C LEU A 73 -7.97 34.13 11.76
N LYS A 74 -7.12 34.40 10.75
CA LYS A 74 -6.81 35.76 10.29
C LYS A 74 -7.95 36.43 9.51
N ASP A 75 -8.77 35.64 8.83
CA ASP A 75 -9.76 36.15 7.86
C ASP A 75 -11.19 36.06 8.39
N GLN A 76 -11.55 35.02 9.15
CA GLN A 76 -12.94 34.77 9.55
C GLN A 76 -13.25 35.05 11.02
N MET A 77 -12.26 34.96 11.92
CA MET A 77 -12.51 35.01 13.38
C MET A 77 -12.23 36.37 14.04
N ARG A 78 -11.80 37.38 13.28
CA ARG A 78 -11.39 38.70 13.81
C ARG A 78 -12.55 39.61 14.22
N GLU A 79 -13.74 39.45 13.62
CA GLU A 79 -14.81 40.45 13.75
C GLU A 79 -16.07 39.94 14.46
N LYS A 80 -16.28 38.61 14.54
CA LYS A 80 -17.44 38.02 15.18
C LYS A 80 -17.18 36.59 15.71
N PRO A 81 -17.90 36.16 16.76
CA PRO A 81 -17.90 34.77 17.18
C PRO A 81 -18.27 33.84 16.02
N THR A 82 -17.49 32.78 15.81
CA THR A 82 -17.59 31.89 14.64
C THR A 82 -17.60 30.43 15.08
N LYS A 83 -18.42 29.60 14.44
CA LYS A 83 -18.45 28.16 14.74
C LYS A 83 -17.15 27.47 14.30
N VAL A 84 -16.67 26.52 15.10
CA VAL A 84 -15.43 25.78 14.85
C VAL A 84 -15.59 24.30 15.17
N ASN A 85 -14.91 23.46 14.40
CA ASN A 85 -14.75 22.03 14.69
C ASN A 85 -13.70 21.83 15.79
N LEU A 86 -13.99 20.93 16.74
CA LEU A 86 -13.13 20.62 17.88
C LEU A 86 -12.79 19.12 17.95
N GLU A 87 -11.52 18.82 18.21
CA GLU A 87 -11.02 17.46 18.46
C GLU A 87 -9.89 17.50 19.50
N LYS A 88 -9.94 16.61 20.50
CA LYS A 88 -8.86 16.44 21.49
C LYS A 88 -7.75 15.56 20.92
N SER A 89 -6.50 15.83 21.32
CA SER A 89 -5.38 14.98 20.93
C SER A 89 -5.52 13.56 21.50
N LEU A 90 -5.10 12.56 20.74
CA LEU A 90 -5.11 11.17 21.15
C LEU A 90 -4.17 10.93 22.35
N LYS A 91 -4.63 10.10 23.28
CA LYS A 91 -3.85 9.50 24.36
C LYS A 91 -3.37 8.11 23.95
N VAL A 92 -2.31 7.64 24.60
CA VAL A 92 -1.79 6.27 24.36
C VAL A 92 -2.88 5.25 24.71
N GLY A 93 -3.26 4.44 23.74
CA GLY A 93 -4.34 3.44 23.88
C GLY A 93 -5.68 3.87 23.26
N ASP A 94 -5.81 5.12 22.82
CA ASP A 94 -7.00 5.58 22.08
C ASP A 94 -7.09 4.90 20.71
N LYS A 95 -8.32 4.70 20.23
CA LYS A 95 -8.57 4.10 18.92
C LYS A 95 -8.21 5.09 17.81
N LEU A 96 -7.43 4.63 16.83
CA LEU A 96 -7.19 5.35 15.59
C LEU A 96 -8.40 5.15 14.66
N GLY A 97 -9.32 6.12 14.66
CA GLY A 97 -10.57 6.06 13.88
C GLY A 97 -10.55 6.80 12.54
N GLY A 98 -9.53 7.64 12.29
CA GLY A 98 -9.38 8.44 11.07
C GLY A 98 -7.92 8.44 10.56
N HIS A 99 -7.63 9.19 9.50
CA HIS A 99 -6.26 9.33 8.99
C HIS A 99 -5.40 10.18 9.95
N ASN A 100 -4.07 10.08 9.86
CA ASN A 100 -3.17 10.82 10.74
C ASN A 100 -3.19 12.32 10.39
N VAL A 101 -3.82 13.12 11.24
CA VAL A 101 -3.85 14.58 11.18
C VAL A 101 -2.94 15.08 12.31
N SER A 102 -1.91 15.87 12.00
CA SER A 102 -1.00 16.40 13.03
C SER A 102 -1.52 17.69 13.66
N GLY A 103 -2.45 18.35 12.97
CA GLY A 103 -2.92 19.68 13.30
C GLY A 103 -1.97 20.81 12.91
N HIS A 104 -1.10 20.56 11.93
CA HIS A 104 -0.21 21.56 11.31
C HIS A 104 -0.75 21.98 9.94
N ILE A 105 -1.52 23.07 9.93
CA ILE A 105 -2.18 23.61 8.75
C ILE A 105 -1.15 24.13 7.73
N ASP A 106 -1.21 23.64 6.49
CA ASP A 106 -0.33 24.07 5.39
C ASP A 106 -0.61 25.48 4.91
N GLY A 107 -1.89 25.84 4.96
CA GLY A 107 -2.41 27.10 4.49
C GLY A 107 -3.93 27.09 4.45
N THR A 108 -4.46 28.14 3.84
CA THR A 108 -5.89 28.37 3.63
C THR A 108 -6.20 28.38 2.15
N THR A 109 -7.41 27.93 1.78
CA THR A 109 -7.90 28.02 0.41
C THR A 109 -9.41 28.20 0.38
N THR A 110 -9.99 28.33 -0.81
CA THR A 110 -11.42 28.59 -0.98
C THR A 110 -12.18 27.39 -1.54
N ILE A 111 -13.45 27.31 -1.17
CA ILE A 111 -14.42 26.40 -1.80
C ILE A 111 -14.86 27.02 -3.12
N LEU A 112 -14.72 26.28 -4.21
CA LEU A 112 -15.08 26.73 -5.55
C LEU A 112 -16.55 26.45 -5.89
N ALA A 113 -17.04 25.27 -5.54
CA ALA A 113 -18.39 24.84 -5.89
C ALA A 113 -18.88 23.71 -4.97
N LEU A 114 -20.20 23.61 -4.84
CA LEU A 114 -20.90 22.53 -4.14
C LEU A 114 -21.91 21.89 -5.10
N GLY A 115 -21.93 20.56 -5.15
CA GLY A 115 -22.89 19.77 -5.90
C GLY A 115 -23.67 18.86 -4.94
N PRO A 116 -24.96 19.13 -4.66
CA PRO A 116 -25.78 18.19 -3.90
C PRO A 116 -25.95 16.89 -4.69
N LYS A 117 -26.10 15.78 -3.98
CA LYS A 117 -26.47 14.48 -4.55
C LYS A 117 -27.80 13.99 -3.99
N ASP A 118 -28.43 13.08 -4.72
CA ASP A 118 -29.74 12.51 -4.38
C ASP A 118 -29.74 11.74 -3.05
N ASP A 119 -28.57 11.28 -2.60
CA ASP A 119 -28.37 10.56 -1.32
C ASP A 119 -28.11 11.50 -0.12
N GLY A 120 -28.24 12.81 -0.32
CA GLY A 120 -27.98 13.83 0.69
C GLY A 120 -26.49 14.13 0.93
N SER A 121 -25.58 13.46 0.22
CA SER A 121 -24.16 13.83 0.23
C SER A 121 -23.91 15.08 -0.61
N ARG A 122 -22.75 15.72 -0.41
CA ARG A 122 -22.33 16.91 -1.17
C ARG A 122 -20.93 16.72 -1.73
N ASP A 123 -20.78 16.92 -3.04
CA ASP A 123 -19.47 17.06 -3.67
C ASP A 123 -18.98 18.49 -3.56
N ILE A 124 -17.70 18.65 -3.22
CA ILE A 124 -17.12 19.95 -2.90
C ILE A 124 -15.82 20.08 -3.65
N TRP A 125 -15.75 21.11 -4.51
CA TRP A 125 -14.55 21.46 -5.23
C TRP A 125 -13.78 22.52 -4.47
N ILE A 126 -12.49 22.30 -4.31
CA ILE A 126 -11.60 23.12 -3.48
C ILE A 126 -10.43 23.58 -4.33
N ASP A 127 -10.13 24.87 -4.22
CA ASP A 127 -9.03 25.51 -4.93
C ASP A 127 -7.67 25.06 -4.38
N LEU A 128 -6.70 24.82 -5.26
CA LEU A 128 -5.32 24.48 -4.93
C LEU A 128 -4.31 25.47 -5.51
N SER A 129 -4.76 26.49 -6.24
CA SER A 129 -3.90 27.45 -6.93
C SER A 129 -2.90 28.17 -6.01
N GLY A 130 -3.23 28.30 -4.72
CA GLY A 130 -2.36 28.89 -3.70
C GLY A 130 -1.28 27.98 -3.12
N PHE A 131 -1.20 26.70 -3.51
CA PHE A 131 -0.22 25.74 -3.02
C PHE A 131 0.73 25.31 -4.14
N THR A 132 2.04 25.23 -3.86
CA THR A 132 3.03 24.82 -4.87
C THR A 132 4.21 24.10 -4.22
N PRO A 133 4.39 22.77 -4.43
CA PRO A 133 3.42 21.85 -5.03
C PRO A 133 2.23 21.57 -4.09
N PRO A 134 0.99 21.40 -4.59
CA PRO A 134 -0.08 20.86 -3.76
C PRO A 134 0.18 19.37 -3.46
N HIS A 135 0.14 18.99 -2.18
CA HIS A 135 0.36 17.62 -1.72
C HIS A 135 -0.96 16.84 -1.65
N VAL A 136 -1.65 16.73 -2.80
CA VAL A 136 -2.94 16.03 -2.91
C VAL A 136 -2.85 14.94 -3.97
N ILE A 137 -3.40 13.76 -3.68
CA ILE A 137 -3.49 12.64 -4.63
C ILE A 137 -4.90 12.05 -4.65
N TYR A 138 -5.30 11.51 -5.80
CA TYR A 138 -6.56 10.77 -5.92
C TYR A 138 -6.61 9.61 -4.91
N LYS A 139 -7.73 9.49 -4.19
CA LYS A 139 -7.93 8.54 -3.08
C LYS A 139 -6.97 8.70 -1.89
N GLY A 140 -6.17 9.77 -1.86
CA GLY A 140 -5.42 10.17 -0.68
C GLY A 140 -6.31 10.79 0.40
N SER A 141 -5.70 11.08 1.54
CA SER A 141 -6.35 11.77 2.66
C SER A 141 -6.01 13.26 2.66
N VAL A 142 -6.93 14.08 3.14
CA VAL A 142 -6.74 15.52 3.34
C VAL A 142 -7.57 15.98 4.53
N GLY A 143 -6.97 16.77 5.40
CA GLY A 143 -7.64 17.47 6.50
C GLY A 143 -8.20 18.79 6.01
N LEU A 144 -9.51 19.01 6.19
CA LEU A 144 -10.16 20.28 5.86
C LEU A 144 -10.97 20.77 7.06
N ASP A 145 -10.59 21.94 7.60
CA ASP A 145 -11.08 22.44 8.89
C ASP A 145 -11.10 21.35 9.99
N GLY A 146 -10.06 20.50 10.01
CA GLY A 146 -9.93 19.39 10.96
C GLY A 146 -10.77 18.16 10.66
N CYS A 147 -11.51 18.12 9.54
CA CYS A 147 -12.19 16.91 9.10
C CYS A 147 -11.27 16.09 8.19
N SER A 148 -11.03 14.83 8.54
CA SER A 148 -10.30 13.89 7.68
C SER A 148 -11.19 13.41 6.54
N LEU A 149 -10.83 13.75 5.30
CA LEU A 149 -11.62 13.48 4.11
C LEU A 149 -10.81 12.74 3.05
N THR A 150 -11.50 11.93 2.24
CA THR A 150 -10.88 11.25 1.10
C THR A 150 -11.03 12.08 -0.17
N VAL A 151 -9.93 12.25 -0.89
CA VAL A 151 -9.91 12.93 -2.18
C VAL A 151 -10.64 12.08 -3.22
N ALA A 152 -11.77 12.58 -3.70
CA ALA A 152 -12.62 11.93 -4.68
C ALA A 152 -12.18 12.22 -6.12
N GLU A 153 -11.48 13.32 -6.37
CA GLU A 153 -10.97 13.71 -7.69
C GLU A 153 -9.87 14.76 -7.55
N VAL A 154 -8.91 14.79 -8.49
CA VAL A 154 -7.92 15.87 -8.60
C VAL A 154 -7.92 16.35 -10.04
N ALA A 155 -8.02 17.67 -10.25
CA ALA A 155 -7.97 18.23 -11.59
C ALA A 155 -6.60 17.96 -12.23
N PRO A 156 -6.54 17.67 -13.55
CA PRO A 156 -5.28 17.35 -14.21
C PRO A 156 -4.21 18.44 -14.10
N ASP A 157 -4.61 19.71 -14.06
CA ASP A 157 -3.71 20.85 -13.88
C ASP A 157 -3.33 21.12 -12.41
N LEU A 158 -3.82 20.29 -11.48
CA LEU A 158 -3.67 20.43 -10.03
C LEU A 158 -4.19 21.75 -9.47
N SER A 159 -5.04 22.45 -10.23
CA SER A 159 -5.65 23.71 -9.81
C SER A 159 -6.71 23.53 -8.74
N LYS A 160 -7.29 22.33 -8.63
CA LYS A 160 -8.38 22.02 -7.70
C LYS A 160 -8.52 20.52 -7.47
N PHE A 161 -9.24 20.17 -6.42
CA PHE A 161 -9.62 18.78 -6.12
C PHE A 161 -11.05 18.72 -5.59
N ARG A 162 -11.62 17.51 -5.57
CA ARG A 162 -12.96 17.24 -5.07
C ARG A 162 -12.91 16.32 -3.86
N VAL A 163 -13.74 16.61 -2.86
CA VAL A 163 -14.11 15.68 -1.78
C VAL A 163 -15.61 15.45 -1.79
N SER A 164 -16.05 14.32 -1.24
CA SER A 164 -17.46 14.02 -1.05
C SER A 164 -17.77 13.97 0.45
N LEU A 165 -18.71 14.80 0.90
CA LEU A 165 -19.18 14.82 2.29
C LEU A 165 -20.44 13.99 2.44
N ILE A 166 -20.41 13.02 3.34
CA ILE A 166 -21.58 12.20 3.68
C ILE A 166 -22.55 12.97 4.60
N PRO A 167 -23.85 12.60 4.65
CA PRO A 167 -24.84 13.26 5.49
C PRO A 167 -24.45 13.38 6.96
N HIS A 168 -23.83 12.34 7.53
CA HIS A 168 -23.38 12.36 8.92
C HIS A 168 -22.33 13.45 9.17
N THR A 169 -21.29 13.52 8.34
CA THR A 169 -20.24 14.55 8.41
C THR A 169 -20.84 15.95 8.27
N LEU A 170 -21.79 16.15 7.35
CA LEU A 170 -22.48 17.41 7.19
C LEU A 170 -23.28 17.82 8.44
N ALA A 171 -23.86 16.84 9.15
CA ALA A 171 -24.70 17.09 10.33
C ALA A 171 -23.90 17.40 11.61
N VAL A 172 -22.71 16.81 11.77
CA VAL A 172 -21.94 16.88 13.03
C VAL A 172 -20.75 17.84 12.99
N THR A 173 -20.56 18.56 11.88
CA THR A 173 -19.45 19.49 11.68
C THR A 173 -19.94 20.83 11.14
N ILE A 174 -19.09 21.85 11.15
CA ILE A 174 -19.42 23.16 10.57
C ILE A 174 -19.63 23.10 9.05
N LEU A 175 -19.23 22.00 8.40
CA LEU A 175 -19.22 21.83 6.95
C LEU A 175 -20.62 21.92 6.35
N GLY A 176 -21.66 21.41 7.02
CA GLY A 176 -23.02 21.43 6.49
C GLY A 176 -23.64 22.83 6.40
N GLU A 177 -23.20 23.74 7.27
CA GLU A 177 -23.80 25.06 7.50
C GLU A 177 -22.97 26.19 6.87
N LEU A 178 -21.64 26.16 7.06
CA LEU A 178 -20.78 27.28 6.68
C LEU A 178 -20.17 27.15 5.28
N TRP A 179 -20.01 25.92 4.77
CA TRP A 179 -19.36 25.71 3.49
C TRP A 179 -20.28 26.11 2.33
N GLN A 180 -19.91 27.21 1.70
CA GLN A 180 -20.50 27.80 0.51
C GLN A 180 -19.38 28.25 -0.43
N PRO A 181 -19.63 28.46 -1.73
CA PRO A 181 -18.58 28.93 -2.64
C PRO A 181 -18.00 30.25 -2.12
N GLY A 182 -16.66 30.36 -2.10
CA GLY A 182 -15.91 31.48 -1.53
C GLY A 182 -15.58 31.35 -0.04
N TYR A 183 -16.11 30.35 0.68
CA TYR A 183 -15.72 30.10 2.07
C TYR A 183 -14.24 29.68 2.16
N ILE A 184 -13.51 30.24 3.13
CA ILE A 184 -12.09 29.96 3.37
C ILE A 184 -11.95 28.80 4.37
N VAL A 185 -11.20 27.77 3.99
CA VAL A 185 -10.99 26.55 4.78
C VAL A 185 -9.51 26.37 5.12
N ASN A 186 -9.22 25.81 6.29
CA ASN A 186 -7.89 25.32 6.63
C ASN A 186 -7.61 24.02 5.87
N VAL A 187 -6.44 23.91 5.25
CA VAL A 187 -6.00 22.70 4.55
C VAL A 187 -4.81 22.10 5.28
N GLU A 188 -4.90 20.81 5.54
CA GLU A 188 -3.81 19.96 6.00
C GLU A 188 -3.64 18.82 5.01
N PHE A 189 -2.55 18.81 4.27
CA PHE A 189 -2.19 17.68 3.42
C PHE A 189 -1.59 16.55 4.27
N ASP A 190 -1.81 15.33 3.82
CA ASP A 190 -1.24 14.12 4.42
C ASP A 190 0.30 14.25 4.54
N HIS A 191 0.82 14.04 5.75
CA HIS A 191 2.26 14.16 6.03
C HIS A 191 3.11 13.16 5.24
N ALA A 192 2.53 12.02 4.85
CA ALA A 192 3.19 11.07 3.95
C ALA A 192 3.45 11.68 2.56
N LEU A 193 2.68 12.71 2.15
CA LEU A 193 2.84 13.41 0.87
C LEU A 193 3.77 14.63 0.98
N ARG A 194 3.94 15.23 2.17
CA ARG A 194 4.84 16.39 2.40
C ARG A 194 6.31 16.03 2.52
N SER A 195 6.61 14.83 3.00
CA SER A 195 8.00 14.34 3.15
C SER A 195 8.66 13.97 1.81
N GLY A 196 7.93 14.06 0.69
CA GLY A 196 8.48 14.09 -0.66
C GLY A 196 8.56 15.52 -1.19
N SER A 197 9.71 16.18 -1.07
CA SER A 197 10.00 17.41 -1.83
C SER A 197 10.31 17.03 -3.28
N GLY A 198 9.25 16.78 -4.05
CA GLY A 198 9.28 16.58 -5.49
C GLY A 198 8.00 17.14 -6.09
N SER A 199 8.10 17.92 -7.16
CA SER A 199 6.94 18.51 -7.85
C SER A 199 5.83 17.48 -8.10
N PRO A 200 4.56 17.89 -8.07
CA PRO A 200 3.45 16.97 -8.14
C PRO A 200 3.33 16.48 -9.58
N ALA A 201 3.44 15.17 -9.78
CA ALA A 201 3.33 14.56 -11.09
C ALA A 201 1.88 14.72 -11.61
N VAL A 202 1.67 15.73 -12.45
CA VAL A 202 0.53 15.79 -13.38
C VAL A 202 0.67 14.61 -14.35
N SER A 203 -0.16 13.58 -14.19
CA SER A 203 -0.25 12.51 -15.18
C SER A 203 -0.89 13.07 -16.46
N LYS A 204 -0.08 13.40 -17.47
CA LYS A 204 -0.56 13.78 -18.80
C LYS A 204 -1.20 12.56 -19.48
N TRP A 205 -2.52 12.54 -19.54
CA TRP A 205 -3.24 11.79 -20.57
C TRP A 205 -3.08 12.52 -21.91
N VAL A 206 -2.68 11.79 -22.95
CA VAL A 206 -2.53 12.29 -24.33
C VAL A 206 -3.69 11.75 -25.17
N PRO A 207 -4.57 12.60 -25.74
CA PRO A 207 -5.62 12.16 -26.65
C PRO A 207 -5.04 11.74 -28.01
N PRO A 208 -5.65 10.77 -28.74
CA PRO A 208 -5.27 10.46 -30.11
C PRO A 208 -5.64 11.60 -31.08
N ALA A 209 -4.87 11.72 -32.16
CA ALA A 209 -4.91 12.83 -33.13
C ALA A 209 -6.27 12.99 -33.84
N PRO A 210 -6.62 14.22 -34.30
CA PRO A 210 -7.93 14.51 -34.86
C PRO A 210 -8.09 13.93 -36.27
N THR A 211 -9.04 13.02 -36.44
CA THR A 211 -9.62 12.70 -37.76
C THR A 211 -10.54 13.84 -38.20
N THR A 212 -10.34 14.27 -39.44
CA THR A 212 -11.05 15.36 -40.11
C THR A 212 -12.54 15.11 -40.28
N ALA A 213 -13.26 16.23 -40.31
CA ALA A 213 -14.71 16.39 -40.24
C ALA A 213 -15.53 15.56 -41.22
N LEU A 214 -16.68 15.05 -40.74
CA LEU A 214 -17.88 14.83 -41.53
C LEU A 214 -19.12 15.13 -40.67
N ALA A 215 -20.10 15.72 -41.32
CA ALA A 215 -21.17 16.55 -40.78
C ALA A 215 -22.25 15.80 -39.97
N ALA A 216 -23.04 16.61 -39.26
CA ALA A 216 -24.14 16.29 -38.36
C ALA A 216 -25.08 15.16 -38.82
N SER A 217 -25.37 14.22 -37.90
CA SER A 217 -26.66 13.54 -37.82
C SER A 217 -26.95 13.12 -36.37
N SER A 218 -28.21 13.25 -35.98
CA SER A 218 -28.79 12.92 -34.67
C SER A 218 -28.84 11.42 -34.40
N GLY A 219 -28.35 10.98 -33.24
CA GLY A 219 -28.33 9.58 -32.74
C GLY A 219 -27.86 9.52 -31.27
N PRO A 220 -28.13 8.44 -30.52
CA PRO A 220 -28.70 8.48 -29.17
C PRO A 220 -27.73 8.84 -28.02
N ALA A 221 -28.32 9.26 -26.91
CA ALA A 221 -27.70 9.70 -25.67
C ALA A 221 -26.52 8.81 -25.21
N ALA A 222 -25.44 9.47 -24.79
CA ALA A 222 -24.29 8.86 -24.15
C ALA A 222 -24.69 8.18 -22.81
N PRO A 223 -24.09 7.02 -22.46
CA PRO A 223 -24.40 6.31 -21.23
C PRO A 223 -23.94 7.10 -20.00
N ALA A 224 -24.73 6.98 -18.93
CA ALA A 224 -24.51 7.63 -17.64
C ALA A 224 -23.11 7.34 -17.06
N SER A 225 -22.53 8.41 -16.49
CA SER A 225 -21.35 8.40 -15.62
C SER A 225 -21.43 7.29 -14.56
N ALA A 226 -20.46 6.37 -14.56
CA ALA A 226 -20.45 5.22 -13.66
C ALA A 226 -20.12 5.64 -12.21
N ALA A 227 -21.15 5.66 -11.35
CA ALA A 227 -20.99 5.62 -9.90
C ALA A 227 -20.12 4.41 -9.49
N VAL A 228 -19.25 4.56 -8.49
CA VAL A 228 -18.57 3.42 -7.87
C VAL A 228 -19.65 2.49 -7.33
N ARG A 229 -19.74 1.29 -7.88
CA ARG A 229 -20.79 0.33 -7.53
C ARG A 229 -20.55 -0.16 -6.09
N PRO A 230 -21.59 -0.37 -5.26
CA PRO A 230 -21.45 -0.80 -3.86
C PRO A 230 -20.49 -1.97 -3.63
N HIS A 231 -20.43 -2.92 -4.59
CA HIS A 231 -19.54 -4.07 -4.50
C HIS A 231 -18.05 -3.75 -4.55
N GLU A 232 -17.64 -2.72 -5.28
CA GLU A 232 -16.22 -2.36 -5.44
C GLU A 232 -15.63 -1.87 -4.12
N HIS A 233 -16.40 -1.09 -3.35
CA HIS A 233 -16.01 -0.59 -2.04
C HIS A 233 -15.67 -1.72 -1.07
N PHE A 234 -16.57 -2.68 -0.90
CA PHE A 234 -16.35 -3.82 0.00
C PHE A 234 -15.28 -4.77 -0.52
N MET A 235 -15.13 -4.91 -1.83
CA MET A 235 -14.04 -5.70 -2.40
C MET A 235 -12.66 -5.07 -2.13
N TYR A 236 -12.52 -3.75 -2.21
CA TYR A 236 -11.27 -3.09 -1.82
C TYR A 236 -10.96 -3.26 -0.32
N GLN A 237 -11.98 -3.28 0.55
CA GLN A 237 -11.79 -3.63 1.96
C GLN A 237 -11.32 -5.09 2.12
N ALA A 238 -11.88 -6.03 1.36
CA ALA A 238 -11.43 -7.42 1.36
C ALA A 238 -9.98 -7.56 0.87
N ILE A 239 -9.57 -6.82 -0.18
CA ILE A 239 -8.18 -6.77 -0.64
C ILE A 239 -7.27 -6.27 0.49
N ALA A 240 -7.61 -5.12 1.10
CA ALA A 240 -6.83 -4.55 2.19
C ALA A 240 -6.72 -5.48 3.41
N ALA A 241 -7.79 -6.21 3.74
CA ALA A 241 -7.76 -7.22 4.79
C ALA A 241 -6.80 -8.37 4.45
N GLY A 242 -6.82 -8.85 3.20
CA GLY A 242 -5.92 -9.90 2.71
C GLY A 242 -4.44 -9.54 2.85
N GLU A 243 -4.08 -8.28 2.62
CA GLU A 243 -2.70 -7.78 2.75
C GLU A 243 -2.07 -8.03 4.13
N ALA A 244 -2.88 -8.11 5.19
CA ALA A 244 -2.40 -8.43 6.53
C ALA A 244 -1.76 -9.84 6.62
N GLY A 245 -2.13 -10.76 5.73
CA GLY A 245 -1.57 -12.11 5.65
C GLY A 245 -0.34 -12.23 4.74
N ARG A 246 0.08 -11.17 4.03
CA ARG A 246 1.11 -11.25 2.96
C ARG A 246 2.41 -11.91 3.41
N TYR A 247 2.86 -11.65 4.64
CA TYR A 247 4.15 -12.14 5.14
C TYR A 247 4.09 -13.52 5.78
N THR A 248 2.89 -14.01 6.14
CA THR A 248 2.72 -15.20 6.99
C THR A 248 1.85 -16.30 6.39
N ALA A 249 0.98 -15.95 5.43
CA ALA A 249 0.14 -16.90 4.71
C ALA A 249 0.90 -17.87 3.78
N PRO A 250 1.96 -17.46 3.05
CA PRO A 250 2.69 -18.35 2.15
C PRO A 250 3.05 -19.71 2.78
N PRO A 251 2.90 -20.83 2.05
CA PRO A 251 2.63 -20.96 0.60
C PRO A 251 1.14 -20.87 0.20
N ASN A 252 0.25 -20.56 1.15
CA ASN A 252 -1.15 -20.30 0.88
C ASN A 252 -1.36 -18.84 0.40
N PRO A 253 -2.44 -18.54 -0.32
CA PRO A 253 -2.76 -17.18 -0.72
C PRO A 253 -3.20 -16.35 0.50
N TRP A 254 -2.83 -15.07 0.52
CA TRP A 254 -3.27 -14.10 1.55
C TRP A 254 -4.66 -13.53 1.20
N VAL A 255 -5.65 -14.42 1.18
CA VAL A 255 -7.04 -14.06 0.87
C VAL A 255 -7.60 -13.18 1.99
N GLY A 256 -8.36 -12.15 1.61
CA GLY A 256 -9.25 -11.42 2.51
C GLY A 256 -10.72 -11.56 2.13
N ALA A 257 -11.58 -11.39 3.13
CA ALA A 257 -13.03 -11.48 3.03
C ALA A 257 -13.75 -10.47 3.93
N VAL A 258 -14.92 -10.00 3.49
CA VAL A 258 -15.79 -9.06 4.24
C VAL A 258 -17.24 -9.53 4.15
N VAL A 259 -17.92 -9.61 5.28
CA VAL A 259 -19.36 -9.97 5.38
C VAL A 259 -20.17 -8.70 5.58
N VAL A 260 -21.20 -8.51 4.76
CA VAL A 260 -22.01 -7.28 4.69
C VAL A 260 -23.50 -7.63 4.69
N LYS A 261 -24.30 -6.87 5.44
CA LYS A 261 -25.76 -6.92 5.39
C LYS A 261 -26.30 -5.50 5.31
N GLU A 262 -27.17 -5.24 4.34
CA GLU A 262 -27.82 -3.93 4.18
C GLU A 262 -26.83 -2.74 4.13
N GLY A 263 -25.67 -2.97 3.49
CA GLY A 263 -24.58 -1.98 3.39
C GLY A 263 -23.70 -1.83 4.63
N VAL A 264 -24.00 -2.52 5.72
CA VAL A 264 -23.21 -2.51 6.96
C VAL A 264 -22.25 -3.69 6.98
N VAL A 265 -20.96 -3.41 7.25
CA VAL A 265 -19.95 -4.45 7.46
C VAL A 265 -20.17 -5.12 8.80
N LEU A 266 -20.49 -6.41 8.78
CA LEU A 266 -20.66 -7.22 9.98
C LEU A 266 -19.32 -7.79 10.45
N GLY A 267 -18.47 -8.25 9.53
CA GLY A 267 -17.19 -8.85 9.88
C GLY A 267 -16.16 -8.79 8.75
N VAL A 268 -14.89 -8.81 9.14
CA VAL A 268 -13.72 -8.76 8.26
C VAL A 268 -12.77 -9.88 8.65
N GLY A 269 -12.24 -10.61 7.66
CA GLY A 269 -11.34 -11.72 7.89
C GLY A 269 -10.26 -11.83 6.82
N TYR A 270 -9.16 -12.47 7.17
CA TYR A 270 -8.08 -12.80 6.24
C TYR A 270 -7.43 -14.12 6.63
N HIS A 271 -6.72 -14.75 5.69
CA HIS A 271 -5.94 -15.94 5.98
C HIS A 271 -4.57 -15.56 6.56
N ALA A 272 -4.38 -15.81 7.86
CA ALA A 272 -3.17 -15.38 8.55
C ALA A 272 -1.95 -16.31 8.31
N LYS A 273 -2.16 -17.63 8.28
CA LYS A 273 -1.05 -18.60 8.21
C LYS A 273 -1.52 -19.96 7.68
N ALA A 274 -0.67 -20.65 6.93
CA ALA A 274 -0.96 -22.00 6.45
C ALA A 274 -1.40 -22.96 7.58
N GLY A 275 -2.51 -23.67 7.36
CA GLY A 275 -3.12 -24.59 8.33
C GLY A 275 -4.07 -23.94 9.34
N GLN A 276 -4.15 -22.60 9.39
CA GLN A 276 -5.18 -21.88 10.14
C GLN A 276 -6.44 -21.67 9.29
N PRO A 277 -7.58 -21.23 9.89
CA PRO A 277 -8.78 -20.93 9.14
C PRO A 277 -8.54 -19.91 8.01
N HIS A 278 -9.32 -20.04 6.94
CA HIS A 278 -9.27 -19.16 5.78
C HIS A 278 -9.98 -17.83 6.06
N ALA A 279 -9.98 -16.93 5.08
CA ALA A 279 -10.55 -15.59 5.21
C ALA A 279 -12.05 -15.61 5.52
N GLU A 280 -12.80 -16.48 4.86
CA GLU A 280 -14.26 -16.55 4.96
C GLU A 280 -14.72 -17.01 6.35
N PRO A 281 -14.21 -18.14 6.91
CA PRO A 281 -14.48 -18.48 8.31
C PRO A 281 -14.06 -17.40 9.30
N ASN A 282 -12.92 -16.74 9.09
CA ASN A 282 -12.45 -15.65 9.97
C ASN A 282 -13.38 -14.43 9.92
N ALA A 283 -13.92 -14.08 8.74
CA ALA A 283 -14.85 -12.97 8.60
C ALA A 283 -16.18 -13.26 9.31
N PHE A 284 -16.68 -14.49 9.25
CA PHE A 284 -17.86 -14.91 10.03
C PHE A 284 -17.57 -14.92 11.54
N ALA A 285 -16.39 -15.37 11.96
CA ALA A 285 -16.01 -15.36 13.37
C ALA A 285 -15.91 -13.94 13.93
N ASP A 286 -15.32 -13.01 13.17
CA ASP A 286 -15.27 -11.58 13.52
C ASP A 286 -16.67 -10.97 13.60
N ALA A 287 -17.58 -11.31 12.67
CA ALA A 287 -18.97 -10.87 12.73
C ALA A 287 -19.66 -11.32 14.02
N VAL A 288 -19.50 -12.60 14.39
CA VAL A 288 -20.06 -13.14 15.65
C VAL A 288 -19.44 -12.45 16.86
N ALA A 289 -18.12 -12.23 16.87
CA ALA A 289 -17.44 -11.54 17.96
C ALA A 289 -17.92 -10.09 18.15
N LYS A 290 -18.37 -9.44 17.06
CA LYS A 290 -18.99 -8.10 17.07
C LYS A 290 -20.48 -8.11 17.39
N GLY A 291 -21.05 -9.26 17.73
CA GLY A 291 -22.44 -9.41 18.17
C GLY A 291 -23.44 -9.79 17.07
N ALA A 292 -22.98 -10.15 15.86
CA ALA A 292 -23.87 -10.67 14.84
C ALA A 292 -24.43 -12.05 15.25
N THR A 293 -25.76 -12.14 15.32
CA THR A 293 -26.47 -13.41 15.56
C THR A 293 -26.54 -14.25 14.27
N GLY A 294 -26.96 -15.51 14.37
CA GLY A 294 -27.21 -16.34 13.19
C GLY A 294 -28.19 -15.71 12.20
N GLU A 295 -29.23 -15.05 12.71
CA GLU A 295 -30.22 -14.30 11.90
C GLU A 295 -29.59 -13.09 11.19
N ALA A 296 -28.66 -12.38 11.82
CA ALA A 296 -27.97 -11.25 11.22
C ALA A 296 -27.05 -11.64 10.04
N LEU A 297 -26.56 -12.88 10.04
CA LEU A 297 -25.72 -13.43 8.96
C LEU A 297 -26.54 -14.07 7.84
N GLU A 298 -27.76 -14.52 8.13
CA GLU A 298 -28.67 -15.09 7.12
C GLU A 298 -29.03 -14.02 6.07
N GLY A 299 -28.87 -14.40 4.80
CA GLY A 299 -29.07 -13.53 3.66
C GLY A 299 -28.07 -12.36 3.57
N SER A 300 -26.90 -12.47 4.18
CA SER A 300 -25.79 -11.52 4.00
C SER A 300 -25.09 -11.71 2.64
N THR A 301 -24.27 -10.73 2.27
CA THR A 301 -23.32 -10.80 1.15
C THR A 301 -21.91 -10.97 1.69
N ILE A 302 -21.15 -11.92 1.14
CA ILE A 302 -19.71 -12.05 1.44
C ILE A 302 -18.88 -11.68 0.21
N TYR A 303 -17.93 -10.78 0.41
CA TYR A 303 -16.94 -10.36 -0.58
C TYR A 303 -15.64 -11.12 -0.32
N VAL A 304 -15.08 -11.77 -1.32
CA VAL A 304 -13.86 -12.57 -1.18
C VAL A 304 -12.91 -12.35 -2.36
N THR A 305 -11.63 -12.19 -2.05
CA THR A 305 -10.59 -11.82 -3.03
C THR A 305 -10.20 -12.95 -3.99
N LEU A 306 -10.44 -14.20 -3.60
CA LEU A 306 -10.16 -15.41 -4.39
C LEU A 306 -11.35 -16.38 -4.28
N GLU A 307 -11.54 -17.25 -5.26
CA GLU A 307 -12.60 -18.27 -5.23
C GLU A 307 -12.58 -19.10 -3.93
N PRO A 308 -13.71 -19.23 -3.22
CA PRO A 308 -13.81 -20.06 -2.02
C PRO A 308 -13.45 -21.52 -2.30
N CYS A 309 -12.64 -22.12 -1.42
CA CYS A 309 -12.24 -23.51 -1.61
C CYS A 309 -13.41 -24.50 -1.47
N SER A 310 -13.38 -25.55 -2.29
CA SER A 310 -14.44 -26.56 -2.45
C SER A 310 -14.00 -27.99 -2.12
N HIS A 311 -12.75 -28.17 -1.65
CA HIS A 311 -12.17 -29.47 -1.31
C HIS A 311 -11.70 -29.50 0.14
N TYR A 312 -11.72 -30.70 0.74
CA TYR A 312 -11.19 -30.91 2.08
C TYR A 312 -9.65 -30.89 2.04
N GLY A 313 -9.07 -29.88 2.69
CA GLY A 313 -7.63 -29.76 2.87
C GLY A 313 -7.24 -30.01 4.32
N ARG A 314 -6.38 -29.14 4.87
CA ARG A 314 -6.08 -29.10 6.32
C ARG A 314 -7.24 -28.55 7.15
N THR A 315 -8.11 -27.79 6.51
CA THR A 315 -9.32 -27.16 7.06
C THR A 315 -10.52 -27.56 6.20
N PRO A 316 -11.76 -27.50 6.76
CA PRO A 316 -12.99 -27.70 5.98
C PRO A 316 -13.12 -26.68 4.83
N PRO A 317 -13.84 -27.02 3.74
CA PRO A 317 -14.06 -26.11 2.61
C PRO A 317 -14.80 -24.83 3.01
N CYS A 318 -14.38 -23.68 2.50
CA CYS A 318 -15.04 -22.39 2.76
C CYS A 318 -16.46 -22.34 2.23
N VAL A 319 -16.75 -23.04 1.13
CA VAL A 319 -18.12 -23.18 0.60
C VAL A 319 -19.08 -23.69 1.68
N MET A 320 -18.65 -24.66 2.51
CA MET A 320 -19.50 -25.16 3.61
C MET A 320 -19.79 -24.08 4.63
N ALA A 321 -18.79 -23.31 5.05
CA ALA A 321 -18.98 -22.20 5.99
C ALA A 321 -19.96 -21.14 5.44
N ILE A 322 -19.90 -20.84 4.14
CA ILE A 322 -20.81 -19.90 3.49
C ILE A 322 -22.25 -20.44 3.47
N LEU A 323 -22.42 -21.73 3.13
CA LEU A 323 -23.74 -22.37 3.08
C LEU A 323 -24.37 -22.51 4.47
N GLU A 324 -23.59 -22.88 5.49
CA GLU A 324 -24.05 -22.98 6.87
C GLU A 324 -24.56 -21.63 7.42
N ARG A 325 -23.95 -20.51 6.98
CA ARG A 325 -24.39 -19.15 7.34
C ARG A 325 -25.48 -18.60 6.42
N LYS A 326 -25.92 -19.37 5.43
CA LYS A 326 -27.00 -19.03 4.50
C LYS A 326 -26.82 -17.65 3.87
N CYS A 327 -25.62 -17.33 3.40
CA CYS A 327 -25.39 -16.10 2.65
C CYS A 327 -26.27 -16.09 1.39
N ALA A 328 -26.89 -14.94 1.07
CA ALA A 328 -27.68 -14.80 -0.15
C ALA A 328 -26.78 -14.61 -1.38
N HIS A 329 -25.64 -13.94 -1.18
CA HIS A 329 -24.77 -13.50 -2.27
C HIS A 329 -23.29 -13.66 -1.93
N VAL A 330 -22.50 -14.16 -2.89
CA VAL A 330 -21.05 -14.25 -2.80
C VAL A 330 -20.46 -13.46 -3.96
N VAL A 331 -19.61 -12.49 -3.65
CA VAL A 331 -18.91 -11.67 -4.64
C VAL A 331 -17.43 -12.06 -4.63
N VAL A 332 -16.95 -12.60 -5.74
CA VAL A 332 -15.57 -13.10 -5.90
C VAL A 332 -14.79 -12.16 -6.81
N ALA A 333 -13.59 -11.74 -6.41
CA ALA A 333 -12.73 -10.94 -7.29
C ALA A 333 -12.05 -11.79 -8.37
N VAL A 334 -11.29 -12.81 -7.97
CA VAL A 334 -10.49 -13.64 -8.86
C VAL A 334 -10.91 -15.10 -8.74
N GLN A 335 -11.13 -15.76 -9.88
CA GLN A 335 -11.31 -17.22 -9.92
C GLN A 335 -9.96 -17.90 -9.68
N ASP A 336 -9.92 -18.96 -8.87
CA ASP A 336 -8.65 -19.64 -8.54
C ASP A 336 -8.15 -20.43 -9.77
N PRO A 337 -6.92 -20.22 -10.25
CA PRO A 337 -6.34 -20.99 -11.34
C PRO A 337 -5.91 -22.41 -10.92
N ASP A 338 -5.91 -22.75 -9.64
CA ASP A 338 -5.58 -24.09 -9.16
C ASP A 338 -6.61 -25.11 -9.65
N ASP A 339 -6.18 -26.11 -10.41
CA ASP A 339 -7.04 -27.16 -10.97
C ASP A 339 -7.90 -27.86 -9.90
N ARG A 340 -7.46 -27.86 -8.63
CA ARG A 340 -8.19 -28.41 -7.49
C ARG A 340 -9.43 -27.60 -7.11
N VAL A 341 -9.52 -26.34 -7.54
CA VAL A 341 -10.58 -25.39 -7.17
C VAL A 341 -11.28 -24.81 -8.40
N ALA A 342 -10.56 -24.54 -9.49
CA ALA A 342 -10.99 -23.79 -10.66
C ALA A 342 -12.48 -23.94 -11.02
N GLY A 343 -13.30 -22.98 -10.58
CA GLY A 343 -14.73 -22.89 -10.86
C GLY A 343 -15.64 -23.86 -10.10
N ARG A 344 -15.08 -24.79 -9.30
CA ARG A 344 -15.84 -25.76 -8.51
C ARG A 344 -16.52 -25.14 -7.30
N GLY A 345 -15.84 -24.23 -6.60
CA GLY A 345 -16.44 -23.54 -5.44
C GLY A 345 -17.56 -22.63 -5.87
N ILE A 346 -17.35 -21.86 -6.94
CA ILE A 346 -18.38 -21.03 -7.57
C ILE A 346 -19.58 -21.88 -8.00
N ARG A 347 -19.34 -23.04 -8.62
CA ARG A 347 -20.42 -23.94 -9.07
C ARG A 347 -21.20 -24.52 -7.88
N GLN A 348 -20.53 -25.02 -6.85
CA GLN A 348 -21.20 -25.56 -5.65
C GLN A 348 -22.10 -24.54 -4.96
N LEU A 349 -21.66 -23.27 -4.87
CA LEU A 349 -22.47 -22.19 -4.31
C LEU A 349 -23.72 -21.91 -5.15
N ARG A 350 -23.56 -21.85 -6.48
CA ARG A 350 -24.70 -21.65 -7.41
C ARG A 350 -25.68 -22.80 -7.38
N ASP A 351 -25.20 -24.04 -7.37
CA ASP A 351 -26.03 -25.25 -7.31
C ASP A 351 -26.83 -25.32 -6.00
N ALA A 352 -26.31 -24.74 -4.91
CA ALA A 352 -27.00 -24.59 -3.63
C ALA A 352 -27.94 -23.37 -3.55
N GLY A 353 -28.11 -22.62 -4.65
CA GLY A 353 -29.03 -21.49 -4.75
C GLY A 353 -28.47 -20.14 -4.25
N VAL A 354 -27.16 -20.04 -3.98
CA VAL A 354 -26.50 -18.78 -3.63
C VAL A 354 -26.21 -17.97 -4.89
N GLU A 355 -26.53 -16.67 -4.89
CA GLU A 355 -26.13 -15.78 -5.99
C GLU A 355 -24.60 -15.64 -5.99
N VAL A 356 -23.94 -15.71 -7.15
CA VAL A 356 -22.48 -15.55 -7.24
C VAL A 356 -22.07 -14.61 -8.37
N THR A 357 -21.51 -13.46 -7.99
CA THR A 357 -20.91 -12.46 -8.91
C THR A 357 -19.39 -12.62 -8.91
N VAL A 358 -18.78 -12.68 -10.10
CA VAL A 358 -17.33 -12.88 -10.25
C VAL A 358 -16.74 -11.71 -11.04
N GLY A 359 -15.53 -11.28 -10.67
CA GLY A 359 -14.75 -10.30 -11.44
C GLY A 359 -14.75 -8.88 -10.85
N VAL A 360 -15.37 -8.66 -9.69
CA VAL A 360 -15.37 -7.34 -9.04
C VAL A 360 -13.95 -7.00 -8.55
N CYS A 361 -13.40 -5.87 -8.96
CA CYS A 361 -12.02 -5.46 -8.67
C CYS A 361 -10.95 -6.53 -9.00
N ALA A 362 -11.21 -7.40 -9.99
CA ALA A 362 -10.33 -8.53 -10.33
C ALA A 362 -8.89 -8.11 -10.61
N ALA A 363 -8.68 -6.99 -11.30
CA ALA A 363 -7.34 -6.49 -11.61
C ALA A 363 -6.53 -6.13 -10.36
N ALA A 364 -7.16 -5.49 -9.37
CA ALA A 364 -6.51 -5.11 -8.11
C ALA A 364 -6.24 -6.34 -7.22
N ALA A 365 -7.20 -7.26 -7.12
CA ALA A 365 -7.01 -8.50 -6.39
C ALA A 365 -5.93 -9.40 -7.04
N ALA A 366 -5.89 -9.48 -8.38
CA ALA A 366 -4.86 -10.23 -9.10
C ALA A 366 -3.46 -9.60 -8.98
N GLU A 367 -3.38 -8.28 -8.89
CA GLU A 367 -2.14 -7.56 -8.60
C GLU A 367 -1.63 -7.88 -7.19
N SER A 368 -2.52 -7.85 -6.19
CA SER A 368 -2.21 -8.29 -4.82
C SER A 368 -1.73 -9.74 -4.81
N LEU A 369 -2.50 -10.67 -5.37
CA LEU A 369 -2.22 -12.11 -5.35
C LEU A 369 -1.23 -12.57 -6.44
N ALA A 370 -0.52 -11.65 -7.11
CA ALA A 370 0.27 -11.98 -8.30
C ALA A 370 1.27 -13.13 -8.11
N PRO A 371 2.03 -13.23 -6.99
CA PRO A 371 2.92 -14.36 -6.75
C PRO A 371 2.21 -15.71 -6.66
N TYR A 372 1.09 -15.76 -5.94
CA TYR A 372 0.29 -16.98 -5.82
C TYR A 372 -0.24 -17.42 -7.19
N LEU A 373 -0.85 -16.47 -7.92
CA LEU A 373 -1.44 -16.73 -9.22
C LEU A 373 -0.40 -17.14 -10.26
N HIS A 374 0.79 -16.52 -10.24
CA HIS A 374 1.91 -16.93 -11.09
C HIS A 374 2.32 -18.36 -10.75
N HIS A 375 2.60 -18.66 -9.48
CA HIS A 375 3.05 -19.98 -9.05
C HIS A 375 2.07 -21.09 -9.42
N ARG A 376 0.76 -20.89 -9.20
CA ARG A 376 -0.23 -21.91 -9.58
C ARG A 376 -0.27 -22.18 -11.08
N ARG A 377 -0.03 -21.18 -11.91
CA ARG A 377 -0.01 -21.33 -13.38
C ARG A 377 1.28 -21.95 -13.91
N THR A 378 2.43 -21.58 -13.36
CA THR A 378 3.75 -21.92 -13.92
C THR A 378 4.51 -22.98 -13.12
N GLN A 379 4.06 -23.27 -11.90
CA GLN A 379 4.77 -24.06 -10.88
C GLN A 379 6.14 -23.48 -10.48
N ARG A 380 6.44 -22.23 -10.88
CA ARG A 380 7.66 -21.50 -10.58
C ARG A 380 7.32 -20.26 -9.73
N PRO A 381 8.25 -19.74 -8.91
CA PRO A 381 8.02 -18.48 -8.21
C PRO A 381 7.97 -17.30 -9.19
N LEU A 382 7.19 -16.28 -8.85
CA LEU A 382 7.32 -14.96 -9.46
C LEU A 382 8.69 -14.38 -9.14
N VAL A 383 9.46 -14.03 -10.16
CA VAL A 383 10.80 -13.47 -10.03
C VAL A 383 10.73 -11.96 -9.99
N CYS A 384 11.05 -11.39 -8.83
CA CYS A 384 11.19 -9.95 -8.63
C CYS A 384 12.68 -9.57 -8.58
N LEU A 385 13.18 -8.98 -9.66
CA LEU A 385 14.55 -8.47 -9.70
C LEU A 385 14.60 -7.11 -8.99
N LYS A 386 15.55 -6.94 -8.07
CA LYS A 386 15.78 -5.67 -7.38
C LYS A 386 17.19 -5.16 -7.65
N ALA A 387 17.34 -3.90 -8.08
CA ALA A 387 18.63 -3.24 -8.22
C ALA A 387 18.66 -1.90 -7.47
N ALA A 388 19.80 -1.56 -6.88
CA ALA A 388 20.11 -0.21 -6.41
C ALA A 388 21.17 0.38 -7.33
N LEU A 389 20.84 1.51 -7.94
CA LEU A 389 21.55 2.12 -9.05
C LEU A 389 21.86 3.58 -8.72
N SER A 390 23.00 4.08 -9.18
CA SER A 390 23.22 5.51 -9.32
C SER A 390 22.32 6.08 -10.43
N LEU A 391 22.18 7.40 -10.49
CA LEU A 391 21.41 8.09 -11.52
C LEU A 391 21.87 7.73 -12.94
N ASP A 392 23.17 7.47 -13.13
CA ASP A 392 23.79 7.02 -14.39
C ASP A 392 23.86 5.49 -14.55
N GLY A 393 23.05 4.74 -13.78
CA GLY A 393 22.82 3.30 -13.98
C GLY A 393 23.95 2.37 -13.51
N ALA A 394 24.74 2.78 -12.53
CA ALA A 394 25.82 1.98 -11.97
C ALA A 394 25.47 1.36 -10.60
N ILE A 395 26.03 0.19 -10.31
CA ILE A 395 25.84 -0.55 -9.04
C ILE A 395 27.02 -0.42 -8.07
N ALA A 396 28.17 0.08 -8.54
CA ALA A 396 29.36 0.33 -7.73
C ALA A 396 30.33 1.27 -8.47
N CYS A 397 31.23 1.89 -7.71
CA CYS A 397 32.40 2.58 -8.22
C CYS A 397 33.39 1.61 -8.90
N ALA A 398 34.38 2.16 -9.61
CA ALA A 398 35.41 1.38 -10.31
C ALA A 398 36.21 0.45 -9.37
N ASP A 399 36.45 0.91 -8.13
CA ASP A 399 37.11 0.14 -7.06
C ASP A 399 36.21 -0.94 -6.43
N GLY A 400 34.93 -0.99 -6.80
CA GLY A 400 33.93 -1.92 -6.28
C GLY A 400 33.17 -1.43 -5.06
N THR A 401 33.45 -0.23 -4.53
CA THR A 401 32.67 0.35 -3.43
C THR A 401 31.25 0.70 -3.88
N SER A 402 30.25 0.34 -3.06
CA SER A 402 28.82 0.46 -3.42
C SER A 402 27.94 0.95 -2.27
N GLN A 403 28.49 1.02 -1.05
CA GLN A 403 27.75 1.39 0.15
C GLN A 403 28.00 2.86 0.51
N TRP A 404 27.01 3.75 0.49
CA TRP A 404 25.61 3.54 0.12
C TRP A 404 25.22 4.43 -1.07
N ILE A 405 24.89 3.79 -2.20
CA ILE A 405 24.30 4.47 -3.37
C ILE A 405 22.89 4.99 -3.05
N THR A 406 22.04 4.16 -2.42
CA THR A 406 20.66 4.52 -2.04
C THR A 406 20.57 4.84 -0.54
N GLY A 407 19.76 5.83 -0.19
CA GLY A 407 19.45 6.30 1.16
C GLY A 407 18.61 5.34 2.02
N PRO A 408 18.40 5.68 3.31
CA PRO A 408 17.75 4.81 4.28
C PRO A 408 16.29 4.48 3.94
N GLU A 409 15.54 5.38 3.33
CA GLU A 409 14.14 5.19 2.94
C GLU A 409 14.01 4.12 1.85
N ALA A 410 14.85 4.18 0.82
CA ALA A 410 14.95 3.16 -0.22
C ALA A 410 15.38 1.80 0.35
N ARG A 411 16.31 1.78 1.30
CA ARG A 411 16.72 0.53 1.97
C ARG A 411 15.61 -0.05 2.84
N ARG A 412 14.82 0.78 3.53
CA ARG A 412 13.65 0.35 4.30
C ARG A 412 12.59 -0.25 3.38
N ASP A 413 12.35 0.37 2.23
CA ASP A 413 11.43 -0.13 1.22
C ASP A 413 11.90 -1.47 0.61
N ALA A 414 13.19 -1.58 0.28
CA ALA A 414 13.77 -2.85 -0.17
C ALA A 414 13.65 -3.94 0.92
N HIS A 415 13.72 -3.59 2.20
CA HIS A 415 13.44 -4.52 3.29
C HIS A 415 11.97 -4.95 3.35
N ALA A 416 11.01 -4.10 2.97
CA ALA A 416 9.61 -4.51 2.84
C ALA A 416 9.42 -5.48 1.66
N LEU A 417 10.13 -5.28 0.55
CA LEU A 417 10.16 -6.24 -0.56
C LEU A 417 10.76 -7.58 -0.14
N ARG A 418 11.83 -7.57 0.68
CA ARG A 418 12.38 -8.79 1.28
C ARG A 418 11.35 -9.52 2.14
N ALA A 419 10.59 -8.79 2.97
CA ALA A 419 9.53 -9.37 3.80
C ALA A 419 8.39 -9.99 2.98
N ALA A 420 8.08 -9.39 1.82
CA ALA A 420 7.07 -9.89 0.88
C ALA A 420 7.55 -11.11 0.07
N SER A 421 8.84 -11.44 0.11
CA SER A 421 9.44 -12.52 -0.68
C SER A 421 9.74 -13.72 0.20
N GLN A 422 9.45 -14.94 -0.26
CA GLN A 422 9.75 -16.14 0.53
C GLN A 422 11.19 -16.61 0.35
N ALA A 423 11.89 -16.10 -0.66
CA ALA A 423 13.31 -16.29 -0.85
C ALA A 423 13.99 -15.04 -1.39
N ILE A 424 15.27 -14.87 -1.04
CA ILE A 424 16.16 -13.85 -1.60
C ILE A 424 17.35 -14.58 -2.21
N LEU A 425 17.69 -14.24 -3.45
CA LEU A 425 18.72 -14.92 -4.24
C LEU A 425 19.86 -13.97 -4.60
N VAL A 426 21.09 -14.40 -4.32
CA VAL A 426 22.33 -13.76 -4.77
C VAL A 426 23.31 -14.76 -5.38
N GLY A 427 24.27 -14.26 -6.18
CA GLY A 427 25.40 -15.04 -6.64
C GLY A 427 26.61 -14.95 -5.69
N SER A 428 27.55 -15.88 -5.82
CA SER A 428 28.79 -15.90 -5.04
C SER A 428 29.60 -14.61 -5.13
N GLY A 429 29.62 -13.93 -6.29
CA GLY A 429 30.30 -12.65 -6.44
C GLY A 429 29.79 -11.57 -5.46
N THR A 430 28.47 -11.44 -5.31
CA THR A 430 27.85 -10.54 -4.33
C THR A 430 28.10 -11.02 -2.89
N ALA A 431 28.03 -12.33 -2.65
CA ALA A 431 28.30 -12.88 -1.32
C ALA A 431 29.71 -12.56 -0.83
N LEU A 432 30.70 -12.62 -1.72
CA LEU A 432 32.11 -12.33 -1.43
C LEU A 432 32.39 -10.83 -1.34
N ALA A 433 31.82 -10.02 -2.26
CA ALA A 433 32.10 -8.58 -2.31
C ALA A 433 31.40 -7.79 -1.19
N ASP A 434 30.13 -8.09 -0.93
CA ASP A 434 29.31 -7.27 -0.04
C ASP A 434 29.08 -7.90 1.34
N SER A 435 29.43 -9.18 1.51
CA SER A 435 29.18 -9.97 2.73
C SER A 435 27.76 -9.77 3.32
N PRO A 436 26.68 -9.94 2.51
CA PRO A 436 25.34 -9.59 2.94
C PRO A 436 24.75 -10.63 3.91
N ARG A 437 23.89 -10.17 4.82
CA ARG A 437 23.10 -11.07 5.71
C ARG A 437 21.83 -11.61 5.05
N LEU A 438 21.27 -10.87 4.10
CA LEU A 438 20.00 -11.14 3.41
C LEU A 438 18.80 -11.48 4.32
N ASN A 439 18.75 -10.87 5.50
CA ASN A 439 17.58 -10.93 6.38
C ASN A 439 16.72 -9.65 6.29
N VAL A 440 15.51 -9.73 6.81
CA VAL A 440 14.59 -8.60 6.99
C VAL A 440 14.85 -7.97 8.35
N ARG A 441 15.01 -6.64 8.38
CA ARG A 441 15.31 -5.85 9.57
C ARG A 441 14.36 -4.66 9.62
N LEU A 442 13.08 -4.96 9.84
CA LEU A 442 12.01 -3.98 9.98
C LEU A 442 11.47 -4.00 11.40
N GLU A 443 10.81 -2.91 11.77
CA GLU A 443 10.02 -2.81 13.01
C GLU A 443 8.53 -2.62 12.65
N PRO A 444 7.61 -3.41 13.23
CA PRO A 444 7.86 -4.58 14.07
C PRO A 444 8.62 -5.68 13.32
N GLU A 445 9.25 -6.60 14.07
CA GLU A 445 10.08 -7.66 13.50
C GLU A 445 9.30 -8.50 12.48
N CYS A 446 9.99 -8.88 11.40
CA CYS A 446 9.40 -9.71 10.37
C CYS A 446 9.06 -11.10 10.94
N PRO A 447 7.80 -11.53 10.90
CA PRO A 447 7.36 -12.77 11.54
C PRO A 447 7.96 -14.03 10.90
N VAL A 448 8.35 -13.94 9.62
CA VAL A 448 8.96 -15.05 8.87
C VAL A 448 10.11 -14.50 8.03
N GLN A 449 11.33 -14.94 8.33
CA GLN A 449 12.50 -14.58 7.54
C GLN A 449 12.52 -15.36 6.21
N PRO A 450 12.94 -14.74 5.09
CA PRO A 450 13.03 -15.39 3.80
C PRO A 450 14.16 -16.43 3.76
N LEU A 451 13.99 -17.46 2.92
CA LEU A 451 15.07 -18.37 2.58
C LEU A 451 16.18 -17.62 1.84
N ARG A 452 17.43 -17.75 2.28
CA ARG A 452 18.58 -17.17 1.62
C ARG A 452 19.12 -18.16 0.58
N VAL A 453 19.08 -17.79 -0.68
CA VAL A 453 19.51 -18.64 -1.80
C VAL A 453 20.83 -18.12 -2.36
N LEU A 454 21.84 -18.98 -2.36
CA LEU A 454 23.17 -18.67 -2.86
C LEU A 454 23.46 -19.50 -4.12
N LEU A 455 23.76 -18.82 -5.23
CA LEU A 455 24.26 -19.46 -6.44
C LEU A 455 25.80 -19.49 -6.41
N ASP A 456 26.37 -20.65 -6.13
CA ASP A 456 27.81 -20.85 -6.10
C ASP A 456 28.23 -22.15 -6.78
N GLY A 457 28.34 -22.10 -8.11
CA GLY A 457 28.67 -23.26 -8.93
C GLY A 457 30.03 -23.89 -8.61
N ARG A 458 31.00 -23.11 -8.12
CA ARG A 458 32.39 -23.56 -7.88
C ARG A 458 32.72 -23.79 -6.40
N GLY A 459 31.84 -23.43 -5.47
CA GLY A 459 32.12 -23.51 -4.04
C GLY A 459 33.20 -22.52 -3.57
N GLN A 460 33.10 -21.27 -4.03
CA GLN A 460 34.03 -20.20 -3.68
C GLN A 460 33.70 -19.54 -2.34
N VAL A 461 32.44 -19.59 -1.90
CA VAL A 461 31.99 -18.96 -0.66
C VAL A 461 32.30 -19.88 0.52
N THR A 462 33.47 -19.69 1.13
CA THR A 462 33.91 -20.43 2.33
C THR A 462 33.72 -19.63 3.62
N GLU A 463 33.55 -18.31 3.52
CA GLU A 463 33.29 -17.42 4.65
C GLU A 463 32.29 -16.35 4.22
N SER A 464 31.12 -16.31 4.87
CA SER A 464 30.08 -15.33 4.60
C SER A 464 29.00 -15.41 5.70
N PRO A 465 28.32 -14.29 6.05
CA PRO A 465 27.13 -14.33 6.89
C PRO A 465 26.00 -15.20 6.33
N LEU A 466 26.03 -15.52 5.03
CA LEU A 466 25.09 -16.46 4.41
C LEU A 466 25.27 -17.90 4.93
N LEU A 467 26.45 -18.26 5.43
CA LEU A 467 26.71 -19.57 6.00
C LEU A 467 26.30 -19.67 7.48
N ASP A 468 26.04 -18.54 8.14
CA ASP A 468 25.56 -18.51 9.53
C ASP A 468 24.06 -18.79 9.58
N THR A 469 23.68 -20.02 9.89
CA THR A 469 22.29 -20.46 9.98
C THR A 469 21.52 -19.91 11.18
N ALA A 470 22.20 -19.26 12.15
CA ALA A 470 21.53 -18.53 13.23
C ALA A 470 20.87 -17.24 12.72
N ILE A 471 21.36 -16.66 11.61
CA ILE A 471 20.73 -15.50 10.97
C ILE A 471 19.47 -15.89 10.17
N GLY A 472 19.45 -17.11 9.60
CA GLY A 472 18.32 -17.64 8.83
C GLY A 472 18.68 -18.89 8.03
N SER A 473 17.69 -19.57 7.47
CA SER A 473 17.95 -20.75 6.62
C SER A 473 18.64 -20.34 5.31
N THR A 474 19.60 -21.15 4.86
CA THR A 474 20.33 -20.95 3.61
C THR A 474 20.30 -22.20 2.75
N LEU A 475 20.06 -22.00 1.45
CA LEU A 475 20.15 -23.01 0.41
C LEU A 475 21.20 -22.60 -0.62
N VAL A 476 22.21 -23.45 -0.81
CA VAL A 476 23.26 -23.27 -1.81
C VAL A 476 22.96 -24.14 -3.02
N PHE A 477 22.97 -23.55 -4.21
CA PHE A 477 23.01 -24.30 -5.46
C PHE A 477 24.44 -24.32 -6.00
N THR A 478 24.91 -25.52 -6.35
CA THR A 478 26.26 -25.72 -6.87
C THR A 478 26.27 -26.73 -8.02
N THR A 479 27.27 -26.66 -8.89
CA THR A 479 27.44 -27.59 -10.02
C THR A 479 28.67 -28.47 -9.85
N CYS A 480 29.76 -27.91 -9.34
CA CYS A 480 31.05 -28.60 -9.22
C CYS A 480 31.86 -28.13 -8.01
N ALA A 481 31.22 -27.75 -6.90
CA ALA A 481 31.94 -27.41 -5.66
C ALA A 481 32.85 -28.57 -5.19
N PRO A 482 34.06 -28.28 -4.72
CA PRO A 482 34.95 -29.29 -4.18
C PRO A 482 34.41 -29.85 -2.85
N ALA A 483 34.82 -31.07 -2.50
CA ALA A 483 34.41 -31.74 -1.26
C ALA A 483 34.65 -30.89 -0.01
N SER A 484 35.74 -30.13 0.04
CA SER A 484 36.05 -29.23 1.15
C SER A 484 35.00 -28.13 1.37
N ALA A 485 34.47 -27.55 0.29
CA ALA A 485 33.40 -26.55 0.36
C ALA A 485 32.08 -27.19 0.79
N MET A 486 31.76 -28.37 0.23
CA MET A 486 30.57 -29.15 0.58
C MET A 486 30.55 -29.50 2.08
N GLU A 487 31.66 -30.02 2.61
CA GLU A 487 31.81 -30.35 4.02
C GLU A 487 31.69 -29.11 4.92
N LEU A 488 32.23 -27.97 4.48
CA LEU A 488 32.15 -26.71 5.22
C LEU A 488 30.70 -26.23 5.32
N TRP A 489 29.96 -26.24 4.21
CA TRP A 489 28.55 -25.86 4.20
C TRP A 489 27.69 -26.80 5.04
N GLU A 490 27.91 -28.11 4.92
CA GLU A 490 27.20 -29.11 5.72
C GLU A 490 27.46 -28.91 7.23
N LYS A 491 28.71 -28.68 7.64
CA LYS A 491 29.07 -28.37 9.04
C LYS A 491 28.41 -27.08 9.54
N ALA A 492 28.18 -26.11 8.67
CA ALA A 492 27.47 -24.87 9.01
C ALA A 492 25.93 -25.03 9.05
N GLY A 493 25.41 -26.22 8.74
CA GLY A 493 23.97 -26.51 8.67
C GLY A 493 23.29 -25.95 7.42
N VAL A 494 24.08 -25.57 6.40
CA VAL A 494 23.58 -25.03 5.14
C VAL A 494 23.09 -26.18 4.26
N GLU A 495 21.89 -26.04 3.71
CA GLU A 495 21.37 -27.00 2.74
C GLU A 495 22.08 -26.83 1.39
N VAL A 496 22.53 -27.92 0.77
CA VAL A 496 23.22 -27.87 -0.52
C VAL A 496 22.48 -28.69 -1.56
N LYS A 497 22.21 -28.06 -2.71
CA LYS A 497 21.62 -28.68 -3.89
C LYS A 497 22.65 -28.71 -5.02
N VAL A 498 23.14 -29.90 -5.33
CA VAL A 498 23.97 -30.13 -6.51
C VAL A 498 23.06 -30.24 -7.74
N VAL A 499 23.34 -29.44 -8.77
CA VAL A 499 22.61 -29.44 -10.04
C VAL A 499 23.59 -29.66 -11.20
N PRO A 500 23.18 -30.35 -12.28
CA PRO A 500 24.05 -30.55 -13.43
C PRO A 500 24.48 -29.23 -14.05
N ALA A 501 25.75 -29.15 -14.45
CA ALA A 501 26.25 -28.08 -15.31
C ALA A 501 25.56 -28.11 -16.69
N VAL A 502 25.28 -26.93 -17.26
CA VAL A 502 24.91 -26.80 -18.67
C VAL A 502 26.15 -26.47 -19.49
N ASP A 503 26.33 -27.12 -20.63
CA ASP A 503 27.43 -26.90 -21.59
C ASP A 503 28.84 -26.99 -20.99
N GLY A 504 29.03 -27.85 -19.97
CA GLY A 504 30.31 -27.98 -19.25
C GLY A 504 30.70 -26.74 -18.44
N SER A 505 29.80 -25.76 -18.31
CA SER A 505 30.04 -24.54 -17.53
C SER A 505 29.88 -24.78 -16.04
N SER A 506 30.60 -24.01 -15.22
CA SER A 506 30.39 -23.99 -13.77
C SER A 506 29.22 -23.09 -13.35
N LYS A 507 28.32 -22.70 -14.27
CA LYS A 507 27.18 -21.82 -13.96
C LYS A 507 26.00 -22.66 -13.48
N VAL A 508 25.31 -22.18 -12.45
CA VAL A 508 24.09 -22.80 -11.95
C VAL A 508 22.94 -22.53 -12.94
N PRO A 509 22.23 -23.56 -13.44
CA PRO A 509 21.08 -23.37 -14.33
C PRO A 509 19.91 -22.72 -13.58
N LEU A 510 19.52 -21.51 -14.00
CA LEU A 510 18.53 -20.69 -13.30
C LEU A 510 17.12 -21.31 -13.33
N GLU A 511 16.73 -21.92 -14.44
CA GLU A 511 15.43 -22.61 -14.53
C GLU A 511 15.30 -23.74 -13.50
N THR A 512 16.34 -24.56 -13.34
CA THR A 512 16.38 -25.62 -12.32
C THR A 512 16.27 -25.06 -10.90
N VAL A 513 16.87 -23.89 -10.66
CA VAL A 513 16.71 -23.18 -9.38
C VAL A 513 15.24 -22.80 -9.18
N LEU A 514 14.62 -22.14 -10.17
CA LEU A 514 13.22 -21.70 -10.07
C LEU A 514 12.25 -22.88 -9.91
N ASP A 515 12.48 -24.00 -10.60
CA ASP A 515 11.69 -25.22 -10.46
C ASP A 515 11.77 -25.80 -9.03
N GLU A 516 12.98 -25.85 -8.47
CA GLU A 516 13.19 -26.34 -7.11
C GLU A 516 12.58 -25.40 -6.05
N LEU A 517 12.69 -24.08 -6.23
CA LEU A 517 12.04 -23.11 -5.33
C LEU A 517 10.51 -23.21 -5.42
N GLY A 518 9.98 -23.35 -6.64
CA GLY A 518 8.56 -23.54 -6.88
C GLY A 518 8.02 -24.80 -6.19
N ARG A 519 8.73 -25.92 -6.29
CA ARG A 519 8.41 -27.18 -5.60
C ARG A 519 8.39 -27.05 -4.07
N ARG A 520 9.19 -26.14 -3.51
CA ARG A 520 9.20 -25.82 -2.07
C ARG A 520 8.05 -24.92 -1.63
N GLY A 521 7.22 -24.45 -2.56
CA GLY A 521 6.11 -23.53 -2.27
C GLY A 521 6.54 -22.07 -2.15
N ILE A 522 7.74 -21.73 -2.62
CA ILE A 522 8.15 -20.32 -2.75
C ILE A 522 7.33 -19.72 -3.90
N MET A 523 6.53 -18.71 -3.59
CA MET A 523 5.67 -18.06 -4.57
C MET A 523 6.31 -16.81 -5.17
N GLN A 524 7.17 -16.13 -4.40
CA GLN A 524 8.00 -15.03 -4.88
C GLN A 524 9.45 -15.22 -4.46
N VAL A 525 10.36 -15.04 -5.41
CA VAL A 525 11.80 -14.92 -5.16
C VAL A 525 12.28 -13.52 -5.55
N MET A 526 12.97 -12.86 -4.63
CA MET A 526 13.64 -11.59 -4.88
C MET A 526 15.07 -11.85 -5.33
N VAL A 527 15.46 -11.36 -6.49
CA VAL A 527 16.83 -11.47 -7.00
C VAL A 527 17.54 -10.16 -6.71
N GLU A 528 18.52 -10.20 -5.80
CA GLU A 528 19.42 -9.08 -5.47
C GLU A 528 20.85 -9.29 -6.00
N GLY A 529 21.13 -10.47 -6.56
CA GLY A 529 22.46 -10.86 -7.01
C GLY A 529 22.98 -9.91 -8.08
N GLY A 530 24.24 -9.47 -7.93
CA GLY A 530 24.88 -8.40 -8.69
C GLY A 530 24.83 -8.51 -10.22
N GLY A 531 25.51 -7.60 -10.91
CA GLY A 531 25.34 -7.35 -12.34
C GLY A 531 25.25 -8.59 -13.24
N ASP A 532 26.04 -9.64 -12.98
CA ASP A 532 26.06 -10.89 -13.76
C ASP A 532 24.83 -11.79 -13.54
N VAL A 533 24.33 -11.86 -12.31
CA VAL A 533 23.12 -12.64 -11.99
C VAL A 533 21.91 -11.93 -12.59
N HIS A 534 21.80 -10.61 -12.41
CA HIS A 534 20.77 -9.81 -13.07
C HIS A 534 20.83 -9.95 -14.60
N HIS A 535 22.02 -9.89 -15.21
CA HIS A 535 22.20 -10.13 -16.64
C HIS A 535 21.70 -11.52 -17.05
N SER A 536 22.02 -12.57 -16.29
CA SER A 536 21.62 -13.95 -16.59
C SER A 536 20.10 -14.14 -16.53
N PHE A 537 19.44 -13.56 -15.52
CA PHE A 537 17.98 -13.59 -15.41
C PHE A 537 17.29 -12.82 -16.55
N LEU A 538 17.79 -11.62 -16.87
CA LEU A 538 17.22 -10.77 -17.92
C LEU A 538 17.41 -11.36 -19.32
N SER A 539 18.61 -11.87 -19.63
CA SER A 539 18.93 -12.47 -20.93
C SER A 539 18.16 -13.76 -21.20
N GLN A 540 17.82 -14.53 -20.15
CA GLN A 540 17.00 -15.74 -20.26
C GLN A 540 15.49 -15.45 -20.20
N GLY A 541 15.07 -14.18 -20.04
CA GLY A 541 13.66 -13.82 -19.93
C GLY A 541 12.96 -14.36 -18.68
N LEU A 542 13.72 -14.62 -17.61
CA LEU A 542 13.25 -15.23 -16.37
C LEU A 542 12.81 -14.20 -15.31
N VAL A 543 12.66 -12.93 -15.69
CA VAL A 543 12.20 -11.86 -14.78
C VAL A 543 10.74 -11.57 -15.08
N ASP A 544 9.90 -11.58 -14.05
CA ASP A 544 8.49 -11.15 -14.16
C ASP A 544 8.36 -9.65 -13.84
N ARG A 545 9.09 -9.19 -12.83
CA ARG A 545 9.02 -7.82 -12.30
C ARG A 545 10.40 -7.29 -11.95
N MET A 546 10.55 -5.97 -12.08
CA MET A 546 11.74 -5.25 -11.64
C MET A 546 11.37 -4.11 -10.71
N GLN A 547 12.10 -3.98 -9.60
CA GLN A 547 12.12 -2.82 -8.74
C GLN A 547 13.51 -2.19 -8.77
N LEU A 548 13.61 -1.04 -9.43
CA LEU A 548 14.87 -0.33 -9.63
C LEU A 548 14.88 0.90 -8.74
N TYR A 549 15.84 0.95 -7.82
CA TYR A 549 16.04 2.06 -6.90
C TYR A 549 17.18 2.93 -7.43
N TYR A 550 16.91 4.18 -7.77
CA TYR A 550 17.88 5.14 -8.23
C TYR A 550 18.23 6.09 -7.09
N GLY A 551 19.48 6.04 -6.63
CA GLY A 551 20.04 6.96 -5.67
C GLY A 551 20.43 8.29 -6.31
N ALA A 552 20.38 9.36 -5.53
CA ALA A 552 20.77 10.72 -5.96
C ALA A 552 22.31 10.90 -6.08
N MET A 553 22.99 9.99 -6.77
CA MET A 553 24.43 10.00 -7.01
C MET A 553 24.75 9.71 -8.48
N VAL A 554 25.84 10.27 -8.99
CA VAL A 554 26.40 9.94 -10.31
C VAL A 554 27.79 9.38 -10.09
N LEU A 555 28.06 8.16 -10.58
CA LEU A 555 29.37 7.51 -10.40
C LEU A 555 30.32 7.75 -11.58
N GLY A 556 29.76 7.97 -12.78
CA GLY A 556 30.53 8.35 -13.95
C GLY A 556 31.24 7.19 -14.62
N GLU A 557 32.24 7.51 -15.44
CA GLU A 557 32.99 6.56 -16.25
C GLU A 557 33.80 5.57 -15.39
N GLY A 558 33.95 4.33 -15.87
CA GLY A 558 34.65 3.26 -15.15
C GLY A 558 33.85 2.61 -14.01
N SER A 559 32.67 3.16 -13.66
CA SER A 559 31.74 2.54 -12.72
C SER A 559 31.20 1.19 -13.23
N LYS A 560 30.85 0.29 -12.32
CA LYS A 560 30.27 -1.01 -12.67
C LYS A 560 28.82 -0.82 -13.09
N LYS A 561 28.53 -0.95 -14.40
CA LYS A 561 27.19 -0.74 -14.96
C LYS A 561 26.23 -1.91 -14.72
N TRP A 562 24.94 -1.61 -14.77
CA TRP A 562 23.86 -2.59 -14.68
C TRP A 562 23.00 -2.62 -15.95
N PRO A 563 22.64 -3.81 -16.46
CA PRO A 563 23.22 -5.12 -16.10
C PRO A 563 24.70 -5.25 -16.54
N ALA A 564 25.41 -6.29 -16.10
CA ALA A 564 26.85 -6.44 -16.37
C ALA A 564 27.21 -6.73 -17.85
N GLY A 565 26.22 -6.92 -18.71
CA GLY A 565 26.42 -7.22 -20.12
C GLY A 565 25.26 -6.77 -21.00
N PRO A 566 25.45 -6.78 -22.33
CA PRO A 566 24.39 -6.40 -23.27
C PRO A 566 23.21 -7.37 -23.18
N LEU A 567 21.99 -6.83 -23.29
CA LEU A 567 20.75 -7.61 -23.39
C LEU A 567 20.18 -7.66 -24.81
N ALA A 568 20.61 -6.75 -25.67
CA ALA A 568 20.21 -6.65 -27.07
C ALA A 568 21.41 -6.14 -27.88
N ALA A 569 21.57 -6.61 -29.12
CA ALA A 569 22.61 -6.09 -30.01
C ALA A 569 22.16 -4.79 -30.70
N THR A 570 20.86 -4.61 -30.89
CA THR A 570 20.25 -3.46 -31.56
C THR A 570 19.05 -2.90 -30.78
N ILE A 571 18.67 -1.64 -31.04
CA ILE A 571 17.50 -1.02 -30.40
C ILE A 571 16.19 -1.73 -30.75
N THR A 572 16.11 -2.37 -31.91
CA THR A 572 14.95 -3.16 -32.36
C THR A 572 14.82 -4.50 -31.64
N GLU A 573 15.92 -5.04 -31.11
CA GLU A 573 15.93 -6.24 -30.28
C GLU A 573 15.69 -5.93 -28.79
N ALA A 574 15.82 -4.67 -28.40
CA ALA A 574 15.65 -4.25 -27.01
C ALA A 574 14.20 -4.46 -26.57
N ARG A 575 14.02 -5.22 -25.47
CA ARG A 575 12.70 -5.49 -24.92
C ARG A 575 12.14 -4.23 -24.25
N ALA A 576 10.99 -3.77 -24.74
CA ALA A 576 10.25 -2.70 -24.09
C ALA A 576 9.65 -3.19 -22.77
N LEU A 577 9.71 -2.34 -21.74
CA LEU A 577 9.20 -2.61 -20.40
C LEU A 577 7.96 -1.75 -20.13
N LYS A 578 7.03 -2.27 -19.34
CA LYS A 578 5.85 -1.50 -18.92
C LYS A 578 6.07 -0.95 -17.51
N LEU A 579 6.14 0.37 -17.41
CA LEU A 579 6.17 1.06 -16.12
C LEU A 579 4.83 0.86 -15.39
N LYS A 580 4.90 0.39 -14.15
CA LYS A 580 3.75 0.11 -13.28
C LYS A 580 3.57 1.17 -12.20
N GLY A 581 4.68 1.72 -11.71
CA GLY A 581 4.65 2.73 -10.66
C GLY A 581 6.00 3.39 -10.46
N VAL A 582 5.96 4.60 -9.90
CA VAL A 582 7.13 5.37 -9.50
C VAL A 582 6.85 5.91 -8.09
N ARG A 583 7.82 5.77 -7.19
CA ARG A 583 7.72 6.25 -5.81
C ARG A 583 9.01 7.00 -5.46
N GLN A 584 8.87 8.21 -4.94
CA GLN A 584 9.99 8.93 -4.33
C GLN A 584 10.19 8.38 -2.90
N LEU A 585 11.44 8.11 -2.53
CA LEU A 585 11.84 7.56 -1.24
C LEU A 585 12.97 8.41 -0.68
N GLY A 586 12.63 9.48 0.03
CA GLY A 586 13.59 10.53 0.37
C GLY A 586 14.13 11.20 -0.90
N ASN A 587 15.45 11.13 -1.10
CA ASN A 587 16.11 11.63 -2.31
C ASN A 587 16.23 10.59 -3.43
N ASP A 588 15.80 9.35 -3.18
CA ASP A 588 15.86 8.27 -4.15
C ASP A 588 14.53 8.09 -4.89
N VAL A 589 14.56 7.36 -6.00
CA VAL A 589 13.36 6.97 -6.76
C VAL A 589 13.31 5.46 -6.89
N CYS A 590 12.18 4.84 -6.55
CA CYS A 590 11.88 3.45 -6.89
C CYS A 590 10.94 3.39 -8.09
N MET A 591 11.34 2.71 -9.15
CA MET A 591 10.51 2.43 -10.32
C MET A 591 10.19 0.94 -10.41
N GLU A 592 8.91 0.63 -10.58
CA GLU A 592 8.44 -0.73 -10.80
C GLU A 592 8.12 -0.95 -12.29
N TYR A 593 8.73 -1.98 -12.88
CA TYR A 593 8.46 -2.41 -14.24
C TYR A 593 7.96 -3.86 -14.26
N VAL A 594 7.04 -4.15 -15.17
CA VAL A 594 6.70 -5.52 -15.57
C VAL A 594 7.17 -5.75 -16.99
N LEU A 595 7.55 -6.99 -17.28
CA LEU A 595 7.82 -7.40 -18.64
C LEU A 595 6.48 -7.73 -19.33
N PRO A 596 6.25 -7.26 -20.58
CA PRO A 596 5.01 -7.50 -21.31
C PRO A 596 4.82 -8.96 -21.69
#